data_AF-A0AAW7BKR6-F1
#
_entry.id   AF-A0AAW7BKR6-F1
#
_cell.length_a   1.000
_cell.length_b   1.000
_cell.length_c   1.000
_cell.angle_alpha   90.00
_cell.angle_beta   90.00
_cell.angle_gamma   90.00
#
_symmetry.space_group_name_H-M   'P 1'
#
loop_
_entity.id
_entity.type
_entity.pdbx_description
1 polymer ?
#
loop_
_entity_poly.entity_id
_entity_poly.type
_entity_poly.pdbx_seq_one_letter_code
_entity_poly.pdbx_strand_id
1 'polypeptide(L)'
;MKISSSLIIAILSTHAYAEQATPCTQESTTKYFISNWKSPDNSIDTLTRINTTTGELSVSEGLLIYSGDLNLDGNNDAIFKSYEGVGSSKDNTFDILIRCRGYYVFAGGDYYAEMEVSSQSKNNYKKIIAKSYKRDSRDQIVYNGKEAALTRETLSFSQKEMKYTTNTSSKKP
;
A
#
# COMPACT_ATOMS: atom_id res chain seq x y z
N MET A 1 16.57 -8.14 -65.33
CA MET A 1 15.72 -7.20 -64.57
C MET A 1 15.51 -7.79 -63.18
N LYS A 2 16.15 -7.24 -62.14
CA LYS A 2 16.04 -7.75 -60.76
C LYS A 2 14.91 -7.02 -60.04
N ILE A 3 13.92 -7.76 -59.55
CA ILE A 3 12.86 -7.21 -58.70
C ILE A 3 13.30 -7.42 -57.25
N SER A 4 13.66 -6.34 -56.57
CA SER A 4 13.96 -6.35 -55.13
C SER A 4 12.64 -6.40 -54.35
N SER A 5 12.37 -7.52 -53.68
CA SER A 5 11.28 -7.62 -52.71
C SER A 5 11.68 -6.94 -51.40
N SER A 6 11.10 -5.77 -51.13
CA SER A 6 11.16 -5.14 -49.81
C SER A 6 10.10 -5.75 -48.90
N LEU A 7 10.53 -6.43 -47.84
CA LEU A 7 9.67 -6.92 -46.76
C LEU A 7 9.38 -5.77 -45.80
N ILE A 8 8.13 -5.28 -45.75
CA ILE A 8 7.68 -4.29 -44.77
C ILE A 8 7.27 -5.04 -43.49
N ILE A 9 8.07 -4.94 -42.44
CA ILE A 9 7.71 -5.43 -41.11
C ILE A 9 6.87 -4.33 -40.43
N ALA A 10 5.56 -4.52 -40.38
CA ALA A 10 4.67 -3.70 -39.58
C ALA A 10 4.85 -4.07 -38.10
N ILE A 11 5.58 -3.25 -37.35
CA ILE A 11 5.67 -3.36 -35.89
C ILE A 11 4.35 -2.87 -35.32
N LEU A 12 3.40 -3.79 -35.12
CA LEU A 12 2.22 -3.55 -34.31
C LEU A 12 2.68 -3.42 -32.86
N SER A 13 2.98 -2.19 -32.43
CA SER A 13 3.15 -1.87 -31.01
C SER A 13 1.82 -2.13 -30.31
N THR A 14 1.68 -3.30 -29.69
CA THR A 14 0.63 -3.58 -28.73
C THR A 14 0.86 -2.64 -27.56
N HIS A 15 0.17 -1.49 -27.58
CA HIS A 15 0.00 -0.67 -26.39
C HIS A 15 -0.92 -1.50 -25.49
N ALA A 16 -0.31 -2.36 -24.67
CA ALA A 16 -0.99 -2.94 -23.53
C ALA A 16 -1.36 -1.77 -22.62
N TYR A 17 -2.57 -1.24 -22.80
CA TYR A 17 -3.16 -0.36 -21.82
C TYR A 17 -3.35 -1.22 -20.59
N ALA A 18 -2.45 -1.06 -19.62
CA ALA A 18 -2.67 -1.55 -18.28
C ALA A 18 -4.06 -1.03 -17.86
N GLU A 19 -4.98 -1.97 -17.63
CA GLU A 19 -6.30 -1.65 -17.13
C GLU A 19 -6.10 -0.86 -15.83
N GLN A 20 -6.72 0.32 -15.71
CA GLN A 20 -6.54 1.14 -14.52
C GLN A 20 -6.97 0.33 -13.30
N ALA A 21 -6.10 0.24 -12.31
CA ALA A 21 -6.46 -0.35 -11.03
C ALA A 21 -7.78 0.24 -10.55
N THR A 22 -8.67 -0.60 -10.05
CA THR A 22 -10.02 -0.19 -9.68
C THR A 22 -10.00 1.06 -8.78
N PRO A 23 -9.13 1.19 -7.75
CA PRO A 23 -9.01 2.39 -6.91
C PRO A 23 -8.77 3.70 -7.66
N CYS A 24 -8.15 3.65 -8.84
CA CYS A 24 -7.78 4.82 -9.62
C CYS A 24 -8.96 5.46 -10.36
N THR A 25 -10.10 4.76 -10.45
CA THR A 25 -11.28 5.23 -11.18
C THR A 25 -12.19 6.12 -10.33
N GLN A 26 -12.03 6.08 -8.99
CA GLN A 26 -12.64 7.08 -8.11
C GLN A 26 -11.80 8.34 -8.15
N GLU A 27 -12.45 9.51 -8.30
CA GLU A 27 -11.77 10.80 -8.10
C GLU A 27 -11.38 10.93 -6.62
N SER A 28 -10.22 10.35 -6.27
CA SER A 28 -9.61 10.60 -4.97
C SER A 28 -9.16 12.04 -4.94
N THR A 29 -9.76 12.83 -4.04
CA THR A 29 -9.35 14.20 -3.75
C THR A 29 -7.97 14.25 -3.08
N THR A 30 -7.40 13.11 -2.71
CA THR A 30 -6.07 13.02 -2.11
C THR A 30 -5.14 12.18 -2.98
N LYS A 31 -3.94 12.72 -3.24
CA LYS A 31 -2.85 12.03 -3.94
C LYS A 31 -1.68 11.83 -3.00
N TYR A 32 -1.05 10.67 -3.09
CA TYR A 32 0.08 10.29 -2.26
C TYR A 32 1.34 10.13 -3.13
N PHE A 33 2.48 10.53 -2.60
CA PHE A 33 3.78 10.42 -3.24
C PHE A 33 4.79 9.92 -2.22
N ILE A 34 5.63 8.99 -2.63
CA ILE A 34 6.73 8.49 -1.81
C ILE A 34 8.02 9.03 -2.42
N SER A 35 8.81 9.68 -1.58
CA SER A 35 10.13 10.19 -1.94
C SER A 35 11.15 9.69 -0.93
N ASN A 36 12.41 9.61 -1.35
CA ASN A 36 13.50 9.22 -0.48
C ASN A 36 14.44 10.42 -0.33
N TRP A 37 14.55 10.95 0.89
CA TRP A 37 15.33 12.14 1.20
C TRP A 37 16.66 11.71 1.80
N LYS A 38 17.76 12.16 1.20
CA LYS A 38 19.12 11.75 1.58
C LYS A 38 19.93 12.94 2.06
N SER A 39 20.62 12.75 3.18
CA SER A 39 21.74 13.56 3.65
C SER A 39 22.99 12.67 3.72
N PRO A 40 24.20 13.22 3.92
CA PRO A 40 25.44 12.44 3.94
C PRO A 40 25.41 11.24 4.90
N ASP A 41 24.72 11.38 6.04
CA ASP A 41 24.69 10.37 7.12
C ASP A 41 23.33 9.70 7.30
N ASN A 42 22.31 10.09 6.52
CA ASN A 42 20.95 9.60 6.71
C ASN A 42 20.16 9.47 5.41
N SER A 43 19.22 8.53 5.38
CA SER A 43 18.24 8.36 4.31
C SER A 43 16.90 8.06 4.95
N ILE A 44 15.88 8.82 4.59
CA ILE A 44 14.52 8.63 5.11
C ILE A 44 13.52 8.59 3.96
N ASP A 45 12.57 7.66 4.05
CA ASP A 45 11.44 7.68 3.14
C ASP A 45 10.39 8.66 3.70
N THR A 46 9.80 9.43 2.80
CA THR A 46 8.83 10.47 3.13
C THR A 46 7.59 10.25 2.29
N LEU A 47 6.45 10.10 2.96
CA LEU A 47 5.13 10.07 2.34
C LEU A 47 4.58 11.49 2.32
N THR A 48 4.35 12.03 1.12
CA THR A 48 3.66 13.31 0.91
C THR A 48 2.21 13.04 0.52
N ARG A 49 1.30 13.71 1.20
CA ARG A 49 -0.14 13.69 0.94
C ARG A 49 -0.58 15.07 0.47
N ILE A 50 -1.28 15.12 -0.67
CA ILE A 50 -1.80 16.37 -1.25
C ILE A 50 -3.30 16.23 -1.44
N ASN A 51 -4.08 17.07 -0.75
CA ASN A 51 -5.50 17.24 -1.04
C ASN A 51 -5.66 18.18 -2.23
N THR A 52 -6.09 17.66 -3.37
CA THR A 52 -6.23 18.43 -4.62
C THR A 52 -7.40 19.40 -4.63
N THR A 53 -8.33 19.28 -3.68
CA THR A 53 -9.48 20.20 -3.54
C THR A 53 -9.13 21.40 -2.67
N THR A 54 -8.46 21.17 -1.54
CA THR A 54 -8.11 22.25 -0.59
C THR A 54 -6.71 22.82 -0.82
N GLY A 55 -5.84 22.10 -1.54
CA GLY A 55 -4.42 22.42 -1.68
C GLY A 55 -3.60 22.08 -0.43
N GLU A 56 -4.21 21.47 0.59
CA GLU A 56 -3.53 21.09 1.83
C GLU A 56 -2.46 20.01 1.53
N LEU A 57 -1.26 20.24 2.07
CA LEU A 57 -0.13 19.35 1.95
C LEU A 57 0.33 18.92 3.34
N SER A 58 0.51 17.62 3.52
CA SER A 58 1.15 17.05 4.70
C SER A 58 2.26 16.09 4.29
N VAL A 59 3.26 15.95 5.15
CA VAL A 59 4.38 15.03 4.98
C VAL A 59 4.51 14.19 6.24
N SER A 60 4.83 12.91 6.06
CA SER A 60 5.13 11.99 7.17
C SER A 60 6.41 11.23 6.86
N GLU A 61 7.34 11.25 7.81
CA GLU A 61 8.57 10.47 7.77
C GLU A 61 8.29 9.00 8.11
N GLY A 62 9.02 8.08 7.47
CA GLY A 62 8.76 6.66 7.63
C GLY A 62 9.70 5.76 6.85
N LEU A 63 9.16 4.61 6.48
CA LEU A 63 9.86 3.54 5.75
C LEU A 63 8.93 2.90 4.73
N LEU A 64 9.40 2.78 3.49
CA LEU A 64 8.77 1.94 2.48
C LEU A 64 9.08 0.46 2.79
N ILE A 65 8.15 -0.23 3.45
CA ILE A 65 8.36 -1.64 3.86
C ILE A 65 8.07 -2.64 2.74
N TYR A 66 7.33 -2.23 1.71
CA TYR A 66 7.05 -3.06 0.54
C TYR A 66 6.92 -2.20 -0.71
N SER A 67 7.54 -2.66 -1.80
CA SER A 67 7.31 -2.16 -3.15
C SER A 67 7.14 -3.34 -4.11
N GLY A 68 5.99 -3.44 -4.74
CA GLY A 68 5.68 -4.52 -5.66
C GLY A 68 4.20 -4.55 -6.04
N ASP A 69 3.86 -5.36 -7.01
CA ASP A 69 2.52 -5.40 -7.58
C ASP A 69 1.51 -6.07 -6.63
N LEU A 70 0.64 -5.28 -5.97
CA LEU A 70 -0.40 -5.79 -5.06
C LEU A 70 -1.68 -6.15 -5.79
N ASN A 71 -2.02 -5.47 -6.88
CA ASN A 71 -3.28 -5.62 -7.63
C ASN A 71 -3.14 -6.41 -8.94
N LEU A 72 -1.94 -6.94 -9.21
CA LEU A 72 -1.57 -7.73 -10.37
C LEU A 72 -1.75 -6.96 -11.70
N ASP A 73 -1.56 -5.64 -11.69
CA ASP A 73 -1.67 -4.76 -12.86
C ASP A 73 -0.33 -4.45 -13.56
N GLY A 74 0.77 -5.00 -13.04
CA GLY A 74 2.12 -4.82 -13.55
C GLY A 74 2.85 -3.58 -13.03
N ASN A 75 2.22 -2.75 -12.19
CA ASN A 75 2.86 -1.60 -11.54
C ASN A 75 3.21 -1.91 -10.08
N ASN A 76 4.24 -1.25 -9.57
CA ASN A 76 4.61 -1.39 -8.17
C ASN A 76 3.71 -0.52 -7.30
N ASP A 77 2.93 -1.17 -6.47
CA ASP A 77 2.24 -0.61 -5.33
C ASP A 77 3.18 -0.50 -4.12
N ALA A 78 2.70 0.06 -3.02
CA ALA A 78 3.50 0.31 -1.83
C ALA A 78 2.77 -0.02 -0.52
N ILE A 79 3.55 -0.43 0.48
CA ILE A 79 3.14 -0.33 1.89
C ILE A 79 4.15 0.57 2.59
N PHE A 80 3.67 1.68 3.13
CA PHE A 80 4.48 2.66 3.84
C PHE A 80 4.20 2.56 5.35
N LYS A 81 5.25 2.61 6.16
CA LYS A 81 5.17 2.65 7.62
C LYS A 81 5.58 4.04 8.08
N SER A 82 4.64 4.81 8.63
CA SER A 82 4.93 6.13 9.20
C SER A 82 5.53 6.00 10.60
N TYR A 83 6.56 6.80 10.90
CA TYR A 83 7.12 6.91 12.25
C TYR A 83 6.30 7.85 13.14
N GLU A 84 5.48 8.69 12.50
CA GLU A 84 4.49 9.51 13.18
C GLU A 84 3.29 8.65 13.62
N GLY A 85 2.78 8.89 14.82
CA GLY A 85 1.62 8.19 15.35
C GLY A 85 1.93 6.94 16.19
N VAL A 86 3.19 6.67 16.52
CA VAL A 86 3.53 5.68 17.57
C VAL A 86 3.03 6.20 18.92
N GLY A 87 1.75 5.96 19.22
CA GLY A 87 1.10 6.38 20.44
C GLY A 87 1.45 5.48 21.63
N SER A 88 0.69 5.60 22.72
CA SER A 88 0.80 4.69 23.89
C SER A 88 0.61 3.22 23.54
N SER A 89 -0.01 2.93 22.40
CA SER A 89 -0.17 1.58 21.85
C SER A 89 1.18 0.94 21.46
N LYS A 90 2.20 1.71 21.10
CA LYS A 90 3.43 1.23 20.42
C LYS A 90 3.19 0.63 19.03
N ASP A 91 1.97 0.68 18.52
CA ASP A 91 1.65 0.29 17.15
C ASP A 91 2.12 1.40 16.18
N ASN A 92 2.62 1.03 15.01
CA ASN A 92 2.99 1.97 13.95
C ASN A 92 1.81 2.16 13.01
N THR A 93 1.72 3.33 12.38
CA THR A 93 0.74 3.58 11.33
C THR A 93 1.26 3.03 10.01
N PHE A 94 0.42 2.28 9.31
CA PHE A 94 0.73 1.78 7.97
C PHE A 94 -0.27 2.28 6.94
N ASP A 95 0.23 2.59 5.75
CA ASP A 95 -0.56 2.95 4.57
C ASP A 95 -0.32 1.92 3.46
N ILE A 96 -1.40 1.30 2.99
CA ILE A 96 -1.43 0.47 1.78
C ILE A 96 -1.81 1.38 0.61
N LEU A 97 -0.93 1.48 -0.37
CA LEU A 97 -0.98 2.47 -1.42
C LEU A 97 -0.97 1.80 -2.80
N ILE A 98 -2.03 2.01 -3.58
CA ILE A 98 -2.14 1.49 -4.95
C ILE A 98 -1.66 2.54 -5.94
N ARG A 99 -0.81 2.14 -6.89
CA ARG A 99 -0.24 3.03 -7.89
C ARG A 99 -1.30 3.41 -8.91
N CYS A 100 -1.54 4.70 -9.03
CA CYS A 100 -2.43 5.30 -10.01
C CYS A 100 -1.66 6.29 -10.86
N ARG A 101 -1.17 5.85 -12.03
CA ARG A 101 -0.36 6.67 -12.93
C ARG A 101 0.86 7.25 -12.17
N GLY A 102 1.04 8.57 -12.16
CA GLY A 102 2.15 9.26 -11.50
C GLY A 102 2.04 9.44 -9.98
N TYR A 103 0.99 8.94 -9.33
CA TYR A 103 0.74 9.09 -7.91
C TYR A 103 0.23 7.78 -7.29
N TYR A 104 0.05 7.74 -5.97
CA TYR A 104 -0.62 6.66 -5.28
C TYR A 104 -1.96 7.10 -4.70
N VAL A 105 -2.88 6.16 -4.54
CA VAL A 105 -4.11 6.32 -3.77
C VAL A 105 -4.09 5.43 -2.53
N PHE A 106 -4.67 5.95 -1.45
CA PHE A 106 -4.81 5.18 -0.22
C PHE A 106 -5.87 4.09 -0.38
N ALA A 107 -5.45 2.84 -0.18
CA ALA A 107 -6.27 1.65 -0.32
C ALA A 107 -6.47 0.91 1.00
N GLY A 108 -6.15 1.50 2.15
CA GLY A 108 -6.31 0.88 3.46
C GLY A 108 -5.03 0.97 4.27
N GLY A 109 -5.08 0.55 5.53
CA GLY A 109 -4.02 0.82 6.49
C GLY A 109 -4.62 1.18 7.85
N ASP A 110 -3.88 0.90 8.91
CA ASP A 110 -4.24 1.19 10.29
C ASP A 110 -3.00 1.06 11.19
N TYR A 111 -3.21 1.12 12.50
CA TYR A 111 -2.21 0.86 13.53
C TYR A 111 -1.94 -0.65 13.67
N TYR A 112 -0.71 -1.05 13.36
CA TYR A 112 -0.24 -2.43 13.48
C TYR A 112 1.15 -2.48 14.11
N ALA A 113 1.52 -3.63 14.66
CA ALA A 113 2.90 -3.90 15.01
C ALA A 113 3.73 -4.18 13.74
N GLU A 114 3.19 -5.00 12.83
CA GLU A 114 3.86 -5.43 11.59
C GLU A 114 2.85 -5.68 10.47
N MET A 115 3.32 -5.52 9.22
CA MET A 115 2.55 -5.90 8.02
C MET A 115 3.42 -6.66 7.01
N GLU A 116 2.84 -7.68 6.39
CA GLU A 116 3.49 -8.55 5.41
C GLU A 116 2.55 -8.83 4.24
N VAL A 117 3.09 -8.91 3.03
CA VAL A 117 2.30 -9.31 1.84
C VAL A 117 2.26 -10.84 1.75
N SER A 118 1.06 -11.39 1.60
CA SER A 118 0.86 -12.83 1.40
C SER A 118 1.14 -13.24 -0.04
N SER A 119 1.58 -14.49 -0.23
CA SER A 119 1.60 -15.15 -1.54
C SER A 119 0.20 -15.45 -2.08
N GLN A 120 -0.84 -15.40 -1.23
CA GLN A 120 -2.23 -15.60 -1.65
C GLN A 120 -2.83 -14.30 -2.19
N SER A 121 -3.68 -14.41 -3.20
CA SER A 121 -4.49 -13.32 -3.72
C SER A 121 -5.99 -13.65 -3.70
N LYS A 122 -6.82 -12.61 -3.82
CA LYS A 122 -8.27 -12.68 -4.02
C LYS A 122 -8.68 -11.53 -4.92
N ASN A 123 -9.47 -11.82 -5.96
CA ASN A 123 -9.95 -10.83 -6.93
C ASN A 123 -8.82 -10.00 -7.56
N ASN A 124 -7.70 -10.64 -7.91
CA ASN A 124 -6.46 -10.02 -8.39
C ASN A 124 -5.69 -9.14 -7.40
N TYR A 125 -6.12 -9.05 -6.14
CA TYR A 125 -5.33 -8.37 -5.11
C TYR A 125 -4.65 -9.38 -4.20
N LYS A 126 -3.34 -9.26 -4.01
CA LYS A 126 -2.59 -9.97 -2.96
C LYS A 126 -3.20 -9.63 -1.60
N LYS A 127 -3.35 -10.65 -0.75
CA LYS A 127 -3.78 -10.46 0.63
C LYS A 127 -2.64 -9.86 1.44
N ILE A 128 -2.98 -9.13 2.47
CA ILE A 128 -2.02 -8.55 3.40
C ILE A 128 -2.26 -9.14 4.78
N ILE A 129 -1.18 -9.43 5.47
CA ILE A 129 -1.17 -9.96 6.81
C ILE A 129 -0.76 -8.83 7.72
N ALA A 130 -1.67 -8.41 8.58
CA ALA A 130 -1.37 -7.45 9.62
C ALA A 130 -1.24 -8.18 10.95
N LYS A 131 -0.29 -7.74 11.78
CA LYS A 131 -0.09 -8.24 13.13
C LYS A 131 -0.22 -7.08 14.11
N SER A 132 -1.01 -7.28 15.14
CA SER A 132 -1.24 -6.30 16.21
C SER A 132 -0.75 -6.88 17.53
N TYR A 133 -0.28 -6.03 18.44
CA TYR A 133 0.03 -6.51 19.78
C TYR A 133 -1.23 -7.05 20.46
N LYS A 134 -1.13 -8.26 21.03
CA LYS A 134 -2.17 -8.79 21.91
C LYS A 134 -2.17 -7.96 23.20
N ARG A 135 -3.35 -7.52 23.61
CA ARG A 135 -3.54 -6.74 24.84
C ARG A 135 -4.37 -7.48 25.88
N ASP A 136 -4.11 -7.19 27.14
CA ASP A 136 -4.93 -7.65 28.26
C ASP A 136 -6.12 -6.71 28.51
N SER A 137 -6.91 -6.96 29.56
CA SER A 137 -8.08 -6.15 29.90
C SER A 137 -7.74 -4.73 30.39
N ARG A 138 -6.45 -4.41 30.61
CA ARG A 138 -5.94 -3.09 30.99
C ARG A 138 -5.24 -2.40 29.83
N ASP A 139 -5.43 -2.90 28.60
CA ASP A 139 -4.81 -2.38 27.37
C ASP A 139 -3.27 -2.52 27.32
N GLN A 140 -2.69 -3.34 28.21
CA GLN A 140 -1.25 -3.57 28.22
C GLN A 140 -0.86 -4.68 27.25
N ILE A 141 0.28 -4.51 26.57
CA ILE A 141 0.84 -5.53 25.68
C ILE A 141 1.18 -6.78 26.49
N VAL A 142 0.67 -7.93 26.05
CA VAL A 142 0.98 -9.23 26.63
C VAL A 142 2.33 -9.70 26.08
N TYR A 143 3.22 -10.17 26.96
CA TYR A 143 4.53 -10.72 26.57
C TYR A 143 4.61 -12.21 26.89
N ASN A 144 5.21 -12.98 25.98
CA ASN A 144 5.59 -14.37 26.18
C ASN A 144 7.11 -14.41 26.40
N GLY A 145 7.54 -14.26 27.65
CA GLY A 145 8.95 -14.04 27.97
C GLY A 145 9.39 -12.63 27.57
N LYS A 146 10.35 -12.50 26.65
CA LYS A 146 10.85 -11.20 26.16
C LYS A 146 10.14 -10.71 24.89
N GLU A 147 9.35 -11.56 24.25
CA GLU A 147 8.68 -11.25 22.99
C GLU A 147 7.24 -10.80 23.23
N ALA A 148 6.83 -9.72 22.56
CA ALA A 148 5.45 -9.28 22.59
C ALA A 148 4.57 -10.27 21.82
N ALA A 149 3.46 -10.71 22.43
CA ALA A 149 2.53 -11.60 21.78
C ALA A 149 1.76 -10.85 20.69
N LEU A 150 1.65 -11.44 19.50
CA LEU A 150 0.99 -10.85 18.34
C LEU A 150 -0.30 -11.60 17.98
N THR A 151 -1.31 -10.86 17.55
CA THR A 151 -2.53 -11.39 16.92
C THR A 151 -2.46 -11.10 15.43
N ARG A 152 -2.74 -12.10 14.60
CA ARG A 152 -2.67 -11.99 13.13
C ARG A 152 -4.07 -11.80 12.55
N GLU A 153 -4.19 -10.87 11.62
CA GLU A 153 -5.37 -10.68 10.78
C GLU A 153 -5.01 -10.65 9.31
N THR A 154 -5.95 -11.07 8.46
CA THR A 154 -5.77 -11.07 7.00
C THR A 154 -6.67 -10.03 6.38
N LEU A 155 -6.05 -9.02 5.79
CA LEU A 155 -6.69 -7.99 5.01
C LEU A 155 -6.85 -8.48 3.57
N SER A 156 -8.05 -8.31 3.02
CA SER A 156 -8.38 -8.61 1.63
C SER A 156 -8.97 -7.38 0.97
N PHE A 157 -8.66 -7.15 -0.30
CA PHE A 157 -9.21 -6.02 -1.03
C PHE A 157 -10.72 -6.21 -1.25
N SER A 158 -11.52 -5.23 -0.83
CA SER A 158 -12.95 -5.13 -1.07
C SER A 158 -13.18 -4.28 -2.31
N GLN A 159 -13.70 -4.88 -3.38
CA GLN A 159 -14.11 -4.14 -4.59
C GLN A 159 -15.28 -3.19 -4.33
N LYS A 160 -16.05 -3.39 -3.25
CA LYS A 160 -17.15 -2.50 -2.89
C LYS A 160 -16.62 -1.22 -2.24
N GLU A 161 -15.72 -1.38 -1.27
CA GLU A 161 -15.18 -0.26 -0.48
C GLU A 161 -13.92 0.33 -1.11
N MET A 162 -13.40 -0.31 -2.16
CA MET A 162 -12.18 0.05 -2.88
C MET A 162 -10.94 0.11 -1.99
N LYS A 163 -10.94 -0.72 -0.94
CA LYS A 163 -9.94 -0.74 0.14
C LYS A 163 -9.72 -2.15 0.66
N TYR A 164 -8.56 -2.38 1.24
CA TYR A 164 -8.24 -3.51 2.09
C TYR A 164 -9.03 -3.44 3.39
N THR A 165 -9.77 -4.50 3.70
CA THR A 165 -10.51 -4.64 4.93
C THR A 165 -10.27 -6.03 5.52
N THR A 166 -10.52 -6.18 6.82
CA THR A 166 -10.63 -7.49 7.43
C THR A 166 -11.89 -8.20 6.90
N ASN A 167 -11.88 -9.53 6.83
CA ASN A 167 -13.09 -10.31 6.49
C ASN A 167 -14.09 -10.39 7.67
N THR A 168 -13.87 -9.64 8.76
CA THR A 168 -14.81 -9.57 9.88
C THR A 168 -15.93 -8.59 9.57
N SER A 169 -16.96 -9.09 8.90
CA SER A 169 -18.32 -8.66 9.26
C SER A 169 -18.43 -8.75 10.78
N SER A 170 -18.82 -7.64 11.43
CA SER A 170 -19.12 -7.51 12.86
C SER A 170 -18.00 -7.81 13.87
N LYS A 171 -17.20 -6.79 14.19
CA LYS A 171 -16.98 -6.42 15.60
C LYS A 171 -17.19 -4.91 15.73
N LYS A 172 -18.45 -4.53 15.93
CA LYS A 172 -18.80 -3.26 16.57
C LYS A 172 -18.69 -3.51 18.09
N PRO A 173 -18.22 -2.53 18.89
CA PRO A 173 -18.10 -2.65 20.35
C PRO A 173 -19.39 -3.14 21.02
#